data_AF-M4EBN1-F1
#
_entry.id   AF-M4EBN1-F1
#
_cell.length_a   1.000
_cell.length_b   1.000
_cell.length_c   1.000
_cell.angle_alpha   90.00
_cell.angle_beta   90.00
_cell.angle_gamma   90.00
#
_symmetry.space_group_name_H-M   'P 1'
#
loop_
_entity.id
_entity.type
_entity.pdbx_description
1 polymer ?
#
loop_
_entity_poly.entity_id
_entity_poly.type
_entity_poly.pdbx_seq_one_letter_code
_entity_poly.pdbx_strand_id
1 'polypeptide(L)'
;MEMKKDENSFLQNMKHEINQKTKEEEEEENEILKKRISSHPLYGLLLHSHLSCLKVCSGDFDLPEMINTVDDLALTKLSLRSDSLPDATSSELDQFMEAYCLTLRELKEAMEKPIIETHRFMDAVYNQLNDIVLSSSPP
;
A
#
# COMPACT_ATOMS: atom_id res chain seq x y z
N MET A 1 54.36 -23.10 -9.26
CA MET A 1 53.01 -22.97 -8.65
C MET A 1 52.45 -21.54 -8.73
N GLU A 2 53.19 -20.55 -9.26
CA GLU A 2 52.79 -19.14 -9.24
C GLU A 2 51.78 -18.72 -10.32
N MET A 3 51.80 -19.32 -11.51
CA MET A 3 50.93 -18.87 -12.62
C MET A 3 49.42 -19.05 -12.36
N LYS A 4 48.99 -19.94 -11.45
CA LYS A 4 47.57 -20.13 -11.11
C LYS A 4 47.01 -19.08 -10.15
N LYS A 5 47.87 -18.31 -9.47
CA LYS A 5 47.45 -17.32 -8.47
C LYS A 5 47.05 -16.00 -9.13
N ASP A 6 47.74 -15.63 -10.20
CA ASP A 6 47.47 -14.41 -10.98
C ASP A 6 46.19 -14.54 -11.82
N GLU A 7 45.96 -15.71 -12.42
CA GLU A 7 44.69 -16.00 -13.12
C GLU A 7 43.49 -15.98 -12.16
N ASN A 8 43.66 -16.48 -10.93
CA ASN A 8 42.58 -16.47 -9.93
C ASN A 8 42.23 -15.05 -9.49
N SER A 9 43.25 -14.21 -9.23
CA SER A 9 43.09 -12.79 -8.90
C SER A 9 42.41 -12.01 -10.04
N PHE A 10 42.82 -12.26 -11.29
CA PHE A 10 42.23 -11.62 -12.46
C PHE A 10 40.76 -12.00 -12.66
N LEU A 11 40.42 -13.29 -12.54
CA LEU A 11 39.04 -13.77 -12.61
C LEU A 11 38.18 -13.23 -11.46
N GLN A 12 38.75 -13.05 -10.27
CA GLN A 12 38.06 -12.50 -9.12
C GLN A 12 37.73 -11.01 -9.32
N ASN A 13 38.65 -10.23 -9.87
CA ASN A 13 38.43 -8.81 -10.19
C ASN A 13 37.38 -8.64 -11.30
N MET A 14 37.46 -9.46 -12.36
CA MET A 14 36.48 -9.44 -13.45
C MET A 14 35.07 -9.80 -12.96
N LYS A 15 34.94 -10.77 -12.03
CA LYS A 15 33.66 -11.07 -11.39
C LYS A 15 33.13 -9.90 -10.57
N HIS A 16 34.00 -9.17 -9.87
CA HIS A 16 33.59 -8.01 -9.09
C HIS A 16 33.11 -6.87 -10.00
N GLU A 17 33.81 -6.58 -11.10
CA GLU A 17 33.38 -5.58 -12.08
C GLU A 17 32.04 -5.96 -12.74
N ILE A 18 31.86 -7.22 -13.14
CA ILE A 18 30.59 -7.70 -13.71
C ILE A 18 29.47 -7.53 -12.69
N ASN A 19 29.67 -7.97 -11.44
CA ASN A 19 28.66 -7.87 -10.40
C ASN A 19 28.31 -6.41 -10.06
N GLN A 20 29.31 -5.52 -10.06
CA GLN A 20 29.08 -4.10 -9.83
C GLN A 20 28.31 -3.46 -10.98
N LYS A 21 28.66 -3.80 -12.22
CA LYS A 21 27.94 -3.32 -13.41
C LYS A 21 26.49 -3.82 -13.45
N THR A 22 26.25 -5.09 -13.13
CA THR A 22 24.89 -5.64 -13.03
C THR A 22 24.07 -4.90 -11.97
N LYS A 23 24.66 -4.57 -10.82
CA LYS A 23 23.97 -3.81 -9.77
C LYS A 23 23.63 -2.39 -10.21
N GLU A 24 24.53 -1.72 -10.94
CA GLU A 24 24.29 -0.39 -11.49
C GLU A 24 23.16 -0.42 -12.55
N GLU A 25 23.14 -1.44 -13.41
CA GLU A 25 22.06 -1.67 -14.38
C GLU A 25 20.71 -1.92 -13.68
N GLU A 26 20.67 -2.74 -12.63
CA GLU A 26 19.46 -2.97 -11.82
C GLU A 26 18.95 -1.69 -11.12
N GLU A 27 19.87 -0.85 -10.62
CA GLU A 27 19.52 0.41 -9.96
C GLU A 27 18.95 1.42 -10.96
N GLU A 28 19.52 1.49 -12.17
CA GLU A 28 18.98 2.33 -13.25
C GLU A 28 17.58 1.87 -13.70
N GLU A 29 17.38 0.56 -13.88
CA GLU A 29 16.07 0.00 -14.20
C GLU A 29 15.04 0.31 -13.11
N ASN A 30 15.45 0.25 -11.84
CA ASN A 30 14.60 0.58 -10.70
C ASN A 30 14.18 2.06 -10.71
N GLU A 31 15.10 2.98 -11.00
CA GLU A 31 14.79 4.41 -11.09
C GLU A 31 13.87 4.73 -12.26
N ILE A 32 14.05 4.06 -13.41
CA ILE A 32 13.13 4.16 -14.55
C ILE A 32 11.73 3.68 -14.15
N LEU A 33 11.64 2.54 -13.45
CA LEU A 33 10.36 1.99 -13.00
C LEU A 33 9.67 2.91 -11.99
N LYS A 34 10.40 3.43 -10.98
CA LYS A 34 9.87 4.41 -10.02
C LYS A 34 9.34 5.66 -10.72
N LYS A 35 10.06 6.16 -11.73
CA LYS A 35 9.61 7.31 -12.52
C LYS A 35 8.34 6.98 -13.29
N ARG A 36 8.23 5.78 -13.87
CA ARG A 36 7.01 5.33 -14.57
C ARG A 36 5.82 5.21 -13.62
N ILE A 37 6.03 4.66 -12.42
CA ILE A 37 5.01 4.55 -11.36
C ILE A 37 4.55 5.95 -10.91
N SER A 38 5.48 6.83 -10.55
CA SER A 38 5.17 8.17 -10.00
C SER A 38 4.56 9.14 -11.01
N SER A 39 4.84 8.96 -12.30
CA SER A 39 4.20 9.75 -13.38
C SER A 39 2.90 9.14 -13.89
N HIS A 40 2.46 8.01 -13.32
CA HIS A 40 1.26 7.33 -13.76
C HIS A 40 -0.02 8.11 -13.40
N PRO A 41 -1.02 8.24 -14.31
CA PRO A 41 -2.25 8.99 -14.03
C PRO A 41 -3.02 8.51 -12.79
N LEU A 42 -2.96 7.22 -12.49
CA LEU A 42 -3.62 6.63 -11.30
C LEU A 42 -2.80 6.71 -10.02
N TYR A 43 -1.54 7.18 -10.04
CA TYR A 43 -0.68 7.18 -8.85
C TYR A 43 -1.28 7.99 -7.69
N GLY A 44 -1.88 9.14 -7.99
CA GLY A 44 -2.56 9.96 -6.98
C GLY A 44 -3.75 9.24 -6.34
N LEU A 45 -4.55 8.53 -7.15
CA LEU A 45 -5.68 7.75 -6.68
C LEU A 45 -5.25 6.56 -5.83
N LEU A 46 -4.17 5.88 -6.23
CA LEU A 46 -3.57 4.79 -5.48
C LEU A 46 -3.13 5.26 -4.10
N LEU A 47 -2.40 6.37 -4.03
CA LEU A 47 -1.93 6.94 -2.77
C LEU A 47 -3.11 7.36 -1.88
N HIS A 48 -4.12 7.99 -2.46
CA HIS A 48 -5.33 8.37 -1.73
C HIS A 48 -6.06 7.16 -1.14
N SER A 49 -6.27 6.12 -1.96
CA SER A 49 -6.94 4.87 -1.53
C SER A 49 -6.16 4.20 -0.40
N HIS A 50 -4.82 4.19 -0.51
CA HIS A 50 -3.95 3.59 0.50
C HIS A 50 -4.03 4.35 1.83
N LEU A 51 -3.95 5.68 1.79
CA LEU A 51 -4.08 6.53 2.98
C LEU A 51 -5.47 6.41 3.61
N SER A 52 -6.53 6.33 2.80
CA SER A 52 -7.90 6.12 3.28
C SER A 52 -8.03 4.81 4.05
N CYS A 53 -7.46 3.72 3.51
CA CYS A 53 -7.42 2.43 4.20
C CYS A 53 -6.64 2.51 5.52
N LEU A 54 -5.47 3.16 5.55
CA LEU A 54 -4.68 3.33 6.78
C LEU A 54 -5.43 4.12 7.86
N LYS A 55 -6.18 5.16 7.50
CA LYS A 55 -6.97 5.94 8.47
C LYS A 55 -8.00 5.09 9.19
N VAL A 56 -8.70 4.23 8.45
CA VAL A 56 -9.65 3.27 9.02
C VAL A 56 -8.95 2.32 9.99
N CYS A 57 -7.75 1.86 9.65
CA CYS A 57 -6.95 1.00 10.53
C CYS A 57 -6.43 1.71 11.79
N SER A 58 -6.12 3.01 11.70
CA SER A 58 -5.62 3.80 12.83
C SER A 58 -6.68 4.11 13.88
N GLY A 59 -7.97 3.97 13.54
CA GLY A 59 -9.07 4.33 14.44
C GLY A 59 -9.24 5.84 14.64
N ASP A 60 -8.62 6.66 13.79
CA ASP A 60 -8.77 8.12 13.78
C ASP A 60 -10.13 8.51 13.15
N PHE A 61 -11.22 8.18 13.84
CA PHE A 61 -12.60 8.39 13.38
C PHE A 61 -13.08 9.85 13.49
N ASP A 62 -12.36 10.69 14.25
CA ASP A 62 -12.77 12.06 14.57
C ASP A 62 -12.42 13.10 13.49
N LEU A 63 -11.69 12.72 12.44
CA LEU A 63 -11.35 13.64 11.36
C LEU A 63 -12.43 13.62 10.28
N PRO A 64 -13.07 14.76 9.93
CA PRO A 64 -14.04 14.83 8.86
C PRO A 64 -13.45 14.22 7.58
N GLU A 65 -14.10 13.17 7.09
CA GLU A 65 -13.72 12.55 5.83
C GLU A 65 -13.93 13.61 4.74
N MET A 66 -12.83 14.14 4.21
CA MET A 66 -12.88 14.91 2.96
C MET A 66 -13.10 13.88 1.86
N ILE A 67 -14.34 13.41 1.75
CA ILE A 67 -14.78 12.48 0.71
C ILE A 67 -14.65 13.23 -0.60
N ASN A 68 -13.54 12.99 -1.31
CA ASN A 68 -13.38 13.49 -2.67
C ASN A 68 -14.31 12.67 -3.55
N THR A 69 -15.51 13.18 -3.81
CA THR A 69 -16.53 12.54 -4.68
C THR A 69 -16.00 12.20 -6.08
N VAL A 70 -14.96 12.90 -6.53
CA VAL A 70 -14.23 12.63 -7.77
C VAL A 70 -13.44 11.31 -7.72
N ASP A 71 -12.75 11.06 -6.60
CA ASP A 71 -11.95 9.85 -6.40
C ASP A 71 -12.87 8.62 -6.24
N ASP A 72 -14.00 8.79 -5.57
CA ASP A 72 -15.00 7.74 -5.43
C ASP A 72 -15.64 7.35 -6.78
N LEU A 73 -15.94 8.34 -7.62
CA LEU A 73 -16.41 8.09 -8.99
C LEU A 73 -15.33 7.39 -9.83
N ALA A 74 -14.07 7.78 -9.70
CA ALA A 74 -12.96 7.18 -10.44
C ALA A 74 -12.80 5.70 -10.09
N LEU A 75 -12.81 5.38 -8.81
CA LEU A 75 -12.72 4.01 -8.31
C LEU A 75 -13.97 3.18 -8.63
N THR A 76 -15.17 3.76 -8.58
CA THR A 76 -16.40 3.09 -9.05
C THR A 76 -16.28 2.69 -10.52
N LYS A 77 -15.71 3.57 -11.36
CA LYS A 77 -15.45 3.26 -12.78
C LYS A 77 -14.41 2.15 -12.94
N LEU A 78 -13.40 2.08 -12.08
CA LEU A 78 -12.43 0.98 -12.08
C LEU A 78 -13.11 -0.35 -11.72
N SER A 79 -14.04 -0.35 -10.77
CA SER A 79 -14.74 -1.57 -10.35
C SER A 79 -15.58 -2.14 -11.51
N LEU A 80 -16.28 -1.26 -12.23
CA LEU A 80 -17.01 -1.63 -13.45
C LEU A 80 -16.11 -2.11 -14.60
N ARG A 81 -14.86 -1.62 -14.67
CA ARG A 81 -13.87 -2.11 -15.65
C ARG A 81 -13.32 -3.48 -15.29
N SER A 82 -13.22 -3.81 -14.00
CA SER A 82 -12.73 -5.12 -13.57
C SER A 82 -13.65 -6.28 -13.99
N ASP A 83 -14.96 -6.02 -14.11
CA ASP A 83 -15.94 -7.00 -14.63
C ASP A 83 -15.88 -7.17 -16.15
N SER A 84 -15.20 -6.25 -16.85
CA SER A 84 -14.88 -6.37 -18.27
C SER A 84 -13.52 -7.04 -18.45
N LEU A 85 -13.42 -7.95 -19.43
CA LEU A 85 -12.15 -8.63 -19.75
C LEU A 85 -11.04 -7.57 -19.93
N PRO A 86 -9.85 -7.73 -19.30
CA PRO A 86 -8.76 -6.79 -19.47
C PRO A 86 -8.48 -6.61 -20.95
N ASP A 87 -8.50 -5.36 -21.41
CA ASP A 87 -8.18 -5.05 -22.79
C ASP A 87 -6.76 -5.55 -23.05
N ALA A 88 -6.56 -6.34 -24.11
CA ALA A 88 -5.28 -6.98 -24.41
C ALA A 88 -4.15 -5.97 -24.70
N THR A 89 -4.45 -4.68 -24.60
CA THR A 89 -3.58 -3.54 -24.89
C THR A 89 -3.08 -2.82 -23.61
N SER A 90 -3.64 -3.07 -22.42
CA SER A 90 -3.22 -2.40 -21.19
C SER A 90 -1.86 -2.93 -20.72
N SER A 91 -0.96 -2.04 -20.30
CA SER A 91 0.33 -2.45 -19.75
C SER A 91 0.16 -3.11 -18.38
N GLU A 92 1.09 -3.97 -17.99
CA GLU A 92 1.11 -4.61 -16.67
C GLU A 92 1.01 -3.60 -15.52
N LEU A 93 1.63 -2.42 -15.69
CA LEU A 93 1.56 -1.34 -14.71
C LEU A 93 0.14 -0.76 -14.58
N ASP A 94 -0.58 -0.61 -15.69
CA ASP A 94 -1.96 -0.12 -15.68
C ASP A 94 -2.83 -1.10 -14.88
N GLN A 95 -2.72 -2.39 -15.18
CA GLN A 95 -3.46 -3.44 -14.50
C GLN A 95 -3.12 -3.50 -13.01
N PHE A 96 -1.85 -3.35 -12.64
CA PHE A 96 -1.42 -3.25 -11.25
C PHE A 96 -2.06 -2.05 -10.55
N MET A 97 -2.00 -0.86 -11.17
CA MET A 97 -2.54 0.38 -10.58
C MET A 97 -4.05 0.28 -10.33
N GLU A 98 -4.80 -0.27 -11.30
CA GLU A 98 -6.24 -0.46 -11.18
C GLU A 98 -6.58 -1.50 -10.11
N ALA A 99 -5.98 -2.69 -10.18
CA ALA A 99 -6.24 -3.78 -9.24
C ALA A 99 -5.88 -3.39 -7.79
N TYR A 100 -4.79 -2.66 -7.60
CA TYR A 100 -4.36 -2.22 -6.28
C TYR A 100 -5.35 -1.19 -5.68
N CYS A 101 -5.79 -0.22 -6.47
CA CYS A 101 -6.82 0.74 -6.03
C CYS A 101 -8.13 0.03 -5.64
N LEU A 102 -8.55 -0.96 -6.43
CA LEU A 102 -9.75 -1.74 -6.15
C LEU A 102 -9.63 -2.57 -4.88
N THR A 103 -8.52 -3.31 -4.76
CA THR A 103 -8.27 -4.14 -3.57
C THR A 103 -8.27 -3.30 -2.30
N LEU A 104 -7.69 -2.09 -2.33
CA LEU A 104 -7.71 -1.18 -1.18
C LEU A 104 -9.10 -0.66 -0.83
N ARG A 105 -9.95 -0.38 -1.83
CA ARG A 105 -11.34 0.00 -1.60
C ARG A 105 -12.10 -1.14 -0.91
N GLU A 106 -12.03 -2.34 -1.47
CA GLU A 106 -12.71 -3.51 -0.93
C GLU A 106 -12.24 -3.80 0.50
N LEU A 107 -10.93 -3.67 0.75
CA LEU A 107 -10.36 -3.81 2.07
C LEU A 107 -10.87 -2.73 3.04
N LYS A 108 -10.93 -1.46 2.63
CA LYS A 108 -11.50 -0.37 3.44
C LYS A 108 -12.94 -0.69 3.83
N GLU A 109 -13.79 -0.99 2.84
CA GLU A 109 -15.22 -1.29 3.05
C GLU A 109 -15.43 -2.51 3.97
N ALA A 110 -14.60 -3.55 3.83
CA ALA A 110 -14.65 -4.74 4.66
C ALA A 110 -14.23 -4.48 6.12
N MET A 111 -13.27 -3.57 6.35
CA MET A 111 -12.71 -3.29 7.69
C MET A 111 -13.42 -2.18 8.45
N GLU A 112 -14.00 -1.20 7.77
CA GLU A 112 -14.55 0.01 8.39
C GLU A 112 -15.61 -0.31 9.45
N LYS A 113 -16.62 -1.09 9.07
CA LYS A 113 -17.69 -1.50 9.99
C LYS A 113 -17.19 -2.27 11.23
N PRO A 114 -16.40 -3.37 11.10
CA PRO A 114 -15.97 -4.12 12.28
C PRO A 114 -15.04 -3.33 13.20
N ILE A 115 -14.21 -2.42 12.68
CA ILE A 115 -13.34 -1.59 13.53
C ILE A 115 -14.18 -0.57 14.32
N ILE A 116 -15.11 0.13 13.66
CA ILE A 116 -16.01 1.07 14.34
C ILE A 116 -16.82 0.37 15.44
N GLU A 117 -17.39 -0.80 15.13
CA GLU A 117 -18.18 -1.55 16.10
C GLU A 117 -17.34 -2.02 17.30
N THR A 118 -16.09 -2.44 17.05
CA THR A 118 -15.16 -2.84 18.10
C THR A 118 -14.80 -1.66 19.00
N HIS A 119 -14.50 -0.49 18.42
CA HIS A 119 -14.21 0.73 19.20
C HIS A 119 -15.39 1.10 20.10
N ARG A 120 -16.60 1.13 19.53
CA ARG A 120 -17.84 1.41 20.26
C ARG A 120 -18.08 0.41 21.39
N PHE A 121 -17.84 -0.87 21.14
CA PHE A 121 -17.96 -1.91 22.17
C PHE A 121 -16.97 -1.68 23.31
N MET A 122 -15.71 -1.38 22.99
CA MET A 122 -14.68 -1.10 24.00
C MET A 122 -15.05 0.13 24.84
N ASP A 123 -15.49 1.22 24.22
CA ASP A 123 -15.95 2.42 24.93
C ASP A 123 -17.09 2.11 25.90
N ALA A 124 -18.07 1.32 25.46
CA ALA A 124 -19.18 0.90 26.30
C ALA A 124 -18.72 0.06 27.50
N VAL A 125 -17.75 -0.83 27.31
CA VAL A 125 -17.15 -1.63 28.39
C VAL A 125 -16.38 -0.74 29.36
N TYR A 126 -15.54 0.18 28.86
CA TYR A 126 -14.79 1.11 29.71
C TYR A 126 -15.71 1.99 30.55
N ASN A 127 -16.79 2.51 29.98
CA ASN A 127 -17.78 3.30 30.73
C ASN A 127 -18.44 2.48 31.84
N GLN A 128 -18.86 1.24 31.57
CA GLN A 128 -19.44 0.36 32.59
C GLN A 128 -18.44 0.06 33.72
N LEU A 129 -17.17 -0.19 33.39
CA LEU A 129 -16.13 -0.43 34.39
C LEU A 129 -15.89 0.82 35.27
N ASN A 130 -15.84 2.00 34.65
CA ASN A 130 -15.68 3.26 35.38
C ASN A 130 -16.84 3.52 36.34
N ASP A 131 -18.08 3.29 35.89
CA ASP A 131 -19.28 3.44 36.73
C ASP A 131 -19.22 2.51 37.94
N ILE A 132 -18.79 1.25 37.77
CA ILE A 132 -18.62 0.30 38.88
C ILE A 132 -17.55 0.79 39.87
N VAL A 133 -16.40 1.26 39.37
CA VAL A 133 -15.32 1.75 40.24
C VAL A 133 -15.75 2.99 41.00
N LEU A 134 -16.38 3.96 40.33
CA LEU A 134 -16.81 5.22 40.93
C LEU A 134 -18.00 5.05 41.89
N SER A 135 -18.93 4.14 41.60
CA SER A 135 -20.06 3.81 42.48
C SER A 135 -19.67 3.01 43.72
N SER A 136 -18.48 2.41 43.74
CA SER A 136 -17.96 1.63 44.88
C SER A 136 -17.24 2.47 45.94
N SER A 137 -17.09 3.78 45.75
CA SER A 137 -16.49 4.66 46.76
C SER A 137 -17.46 4.87 47.94
N PRO A 138 -17.09 4.55 49.20
CA PRO A 138 -17.91 4.85 50.36
C PRO A 138 -17.93 6.37 50.64
N PRO A 139 -18.94 6.88 51.37
CA PRO A 139 -19.02 8.28 51.82
C PRO A 139 -17.88 8.66 52.78
#